data_AF-A0A2N0NPL1-F1
#
_entry.id   AF-A0A2N0NPL1-F1
#
_cell.length_a   1.000
_cell.length_b   1.000
_cell.length_c   1.000
_cell.angle_alpha   90.00
_cell.angle_beta   90.00
_cell.angle_gamma   90.00
#
_symmetry.space_group_name_H-M   'P 1'
#
loop_
_entity.id
_entity.type
_entity.pdbx_description
1 polymer ?
#
loop_
_entity_poly.entity_id
_entity_poly.type
_entity_poly.pdbx_seq_one_letter_code
_entity_poly.pdbx_strand_id
1 'polypeptide(L)'
;MTKNSSVFFILWILLQVLVKVNCQMTPFKSSISVLHTATLIDNKLYILGGWDSIKKQSLKEFFYLDVSVPFNTQELSWQDLSNINMVPPHDSATSVKG
;
A
#
# COMPACT_ATOMS: atom_id res chain seq x y z
N MET A 1 -38.90 12.72 -6.64
CA MET A 1 -38.03 11.51 -6.72
C MET A 1 -37.69 11.29 -8.18
N THR A 2 -36.46 11.62 -8.59
CA THR A 2 -36.05 11.60 -10.00
C THR A 2 -36.04 10.17 -10.53
N LYS A 3 -36.91 9.88 -11.49
CA LYS A 3 -37.07 8.57 -12.17
C LYS A 3 -35.79 8.02 -12.84
N ASN A 4 -34.70 8.78 -12.80
CA ASN A 4 -33.46 8.49 -13.53
C ASN A 4 -32.33 7.99 -12.60
N SER A 5 -32.55 7.87 -11.29
CA SER A 5 -31.51 7.44 -10.33
C SER A 5 -30.91 6.06 -10.67
N SER A 6 -31.75 5.11 -11.10
CA SER A 6 -31.30 3.77 -11.52
C SER A 6 -30.42 3.81 -12.77
N VAL A 7 -30.69 4.72 -13.70
CA VAL A 7 -29.90 4.88 -14.94
C VAL A 7 -28.50 5.36 -14.60
N PHE A 8 -28.36 6.33 -13.70
CA PHE A 8 -27.04 6.80 -13.23
C PHE A 8 -26.27 5.71 -12.49
N PHE A 9 -26.95 4.87 -11.71
CA PHE A 9 -26.32 3.75 -11.01
C PHE A 9 -25.80 2.69 -11.99
N ILE A 10 -26.59 2.32 -13.00
CA ILE A 10 -26.18 1.38 -14.06
C ILE A 10 -25.02 1.96 -14.87
N LEU A 11 -25.09 3.25 -15.22
CA LEU A 11 -24.01 3.96 -15.93
C LEU A 11 -22.71 3.97 -15.13
N TRP A 12 -22.78 4.14 -13.81
CA TRP A 12 -21.62 4.11 -12.93
C TRP A 12 -20.98 2.72 -12.85
N ILE A 13 -21.78 1.65 -12.78
CA ILE A 13 -21.27 0.27 -12.85
C ILE A 13 -20.60 -0.01 -14.20
N LEU A 14 -21.21 0.41 -15.31
CA LEU A 14 -20.61 0.28 -16.65
C LEU A 14 -19.28 1.03 -16.75
N LEU A 15 -19.19 2.22 -16.15
CA LEU A 15 -17.94 2.98 -16.08
C LEU A 15 -16.86 2.24 -15.28
N GLN A 16 -17.22 1.55 -14.19
CA GLN A 16 -16.28 0.72 -13.43
C GLN A 16 -15.77 -0.49 -14.25
N VAL A 17 -16.59 -1.05 -15.16
CA VAL A 17 -16.17 -2.13 -16.07
C VAL A 17 -15.22 -1.60 -17.17
N LEU A 18 -15.42 -0.35 -17.61
CA LEU A 18 -14.55 0.32 -18.59
C LEU A 18 -13.20 0.74 -18.00
N VAL A 19 -13.16 1.06 -16.70
CA VAL A 19 -11.93 1.39 -15.98
C VAL A 19 -11.24 0.10 -15.55
N LYS A 20 -10.30 -0.39 -16.38
CA LYS A 20 -9.41 -1.48 -15.97
C LYS A 20 -8.59 -1.03 -14.76
N VAL A 21 -8.89 -1.59 -13.59
CA VAL A 21 -8.09 -1.41 -12.38
C VAL A 21 -6.78 -2.19 -12.58
N ASN A 22 -5.70 -1.48 -12.93
CA ASN A 22 -4.37 -2.06 -13.00
C ASN A 22 -3.80 -2.15 -11.58
N CYS A 23 -4.18 -3.19 -10.84
CA CYS A 23 -3.57 -3.53 -9.56
C CYS A 23 -2.53 -4.64 -9.71
N GLN A 24 -1.70 -4.79 -8.69
CA GLN A 24 -0.65 -5.79 -8.64
C GLN A 24 -1.23 -7.22 -8.70
N MET A 25 -0.86 -8.00 -9.72
CA MET A 25 -1.41 -9.36 -9.92
C MET A 25 -0.74 -10.40 -9.02
N THR A 26 0.52 -10.18 -8.66
CA THR A 26 1.29 -11.02 -7.74
C THR A 26 1.69 -10.18 -6.52
N PRO A 27 1.09 -10.40 -5.34
CA PRO A 27 1.36 -9.57 -4.17
C PRO A 27 2.85 -9.58 -3.82
N PHE A 28 3.39 -8.40 -3.47
CA PHE A 28 4.68 -8.34 -2.81
C PHE A 28 4.59 -9.14 -1.51
N LYS A 29 5.54 -10.05 -1.28
CA LYS A 29 5.48 -11.01 -0.18
C LYS A 29 5.94 -10.34 1.14
N SER A 30 5.12 -9.43 1.64
CA SER A 30 5.22 -8.86 2.98
C SER A 30 4.39 -9.70 3.96
N SER A 31 4.86 -9.83 5.21
CA SER A 31 4.07 -10.42 6.30
C SER A 31 3.22 -9.36 7.01
N ILE A 32 3.34 -8.08 6.63
CA ILE A 32 2.56 -6.98 7.20
C ILE A 32 1.09 -7.19 6.86
N SER A 33 0.27 -7.26 7.90
CA SER A 33 -1.18 -7.30 7.76
C SER A 33 -1.79 -5.91 7.95
N VAL A 34 -1.40 -5.19 9.03
CA VAL A 34 -2.01 -3.91 9.43
C VAL A 34 -1.01 -3.02 10.18
N LEU A 35 -1.40 -1.78 10.47
CA LEU A 35 -0.72 -0.89 11.43
C LEU A 35 0.75 -0.55 11.09
N HIS A 36 1.13 -0.60 9.80
CA HIS A 36 2.43 -0.13 9.35
C HIS A 36 2.48 1.40 9.27
N THR A 37 3.68 1.95 9.39
CA THR A 37 3.93 3.37 9.10
C THR A 37 4.23 3.53 7.63
N ALA A 38 3.56 4.48 6.97
CA ALA A 38 3.83 4.87 5.59
C ALA A 38 4.30 6.33 5.54
N THR A 39 5.41 6.60 4.86
CA THR A 39 5.97 7.95 4.77
C THR A 39 6.56 8.20 3.39
N LEU A 40 6.21 9.34 2.79
CA LEU A 40 6.79 9.78 1.52
C LEU A 40 7.93 10.78 1.79
N ILE A 41 9.16 10.40 1.41
CA ILE A 41 10.37 11.22 1.54
C ILE A 41 11.14 11.14 0.23
N ASP A 42 11.52 12.28 -0.35
CA ASP A 42 12.35 12.35 -1.57
C ASP A 42 11.89 11.41 -2.70
N ASN A 43 10.59 11.45 -3.01
CA ASN A 43 9.94 10.62 -4.03
C ASN A 43 10.07 9.09 -3.79
N LYS A 44 10.28 8.68 -2.53
CA LYS A 44 10.25 7.27 -2.12
C LYS A 44 9.18 7.08 -1.06
N LEU A 45 8.25 6.16 -1.33
CA LEU A 45 7.24 5.74 -0.37
C LEU A 45 7.81 4.62 0.50
N TYR A 46 8.15 4.95 1.73
CA TYR A 46 8.66 4.00 2.73
C TYR A 46 7.51 3.37 3.50
N ILE A 47 7.62 2.06 3.72
CA ILE A 47 6.77 1.27 4.62
C ILE A 47 7.66 0.67 5.69
N LEU A 48 7.32 0.92 6.96
CA LEU A 48 8.11 0.48 8.11
C LEU A 48 7.21 -0.14 9.17
N GLY A 49 7.67 -1.26 9.73
CA GLY A 49 7.02 -1.95 10.84
C GLY A 49 5.66 -2.52 10.45
N GLY A 50 4.77 -2.62 11.43
CA GLY A 50 3.42 -3.14 11.28
C GLY A 50 3.19 -4.43 12.07
N TRP A 51 2.00 -4.98 11.93
CA TRP A 51 1.53 -6.13 12.69
C TRP A 51 1.21 -7.30 11.77
N ASP A 52 1.71 -8.49 12.11
CA ASP A 52 1.34 -9.76 11.48
C ASP A 52 0.17 -10.37 12.25
N SER A 53 -1.02 -10.37 11.65
CA SER A 53 -2.24 -10.90 12.28
C SER A 53 -2.21 -12.42 12.48
N ILE A 54 -1.39 -13.14 11.70
CA ILE A 54 -1.26 -14.60 11.78
C ILE A 54 -0.32 -14.96 12.93
N LYS A 55 0.86 -14.34 12.96
CA LYS A 55 1.88 -14.60 14.00
C LYS A 55 1.61 -13.83 15.30
N LYS A 56 0.69 -12.87 15.29
CA LYS A 56 0.32 -12.00 16.43
C LYS A 56 1.54 -11.29 17.02
N GLN A 57 2.33 -10.66 16.16
CA GLN A 57 3.54 -9.95 16.56
C GLN A 57 3.77 -8.70 15.72
N SER A 58 4.47 -7.73 16.31
CA SER A 58 5.01 -6.58 15.58
C SER A 58 6.14 -7.03 14.66
N LEU A 59 6.29 -6.35 13.54
CA LEU A 59 7.25 -6.65 12.49
C LEU A 59 8.35 -5.59 12.45
N LYS A 60 9.48 -5.99 11.89
CA LYS A 60 10.61 -5.10 11.56
C LYS A 60 10.81 -4.96 10.05
N GLU A 61 9.76 -5.26 9.28
CA GLU A 61 9.82 -5.13 7.82
C GLU A 61 10.05 -3.67 7.48
N PHE A 62 10.95 -3.43 6.54
CA PHE A 62 11.28 -2.09 6.10
C PHE A 62 11.56 -2.15 4.60
N PHE A 63 10.79 -1.43 3.81
CA PHE A 63 10.95 -1.40 2.36
C PHE A 63 10.44 -0.09 1.78
N TYR A 64 10.78 0.19 0.53
CA TYR A 64 10.28 1.37 -0.16
C TYR A 64 9.96 1.12 -1.63
N LEU A 65 9.09 1.97 -2.17
CA LEU A 65 8.83 2.11 -3.60
C LEU A 65 9.40 3.44 -4.08
N ASP A 66 10.25 3.41 -5.10
CA ASP A 66 10.71 4.61 -5.79
C ASP A 66 9.62 5.08 -6.77
N VAL A 67 9.02 6.24 -6.47
CA VAL A 67 7.99 6.86 -7.32
C VAL A 67 8.53 8.04 -8.13
N SER A 68 9.85 8.23 -8.17
CA SER A 68 10.50 9.24 -9.04
C SER A 68 10.59 8.78 -10.51
N VAL A 69 10.57 7.47 -10.73
CA VAL A 69 10.61 6.85 -12.06
C VAL A 69 9.23 6.31 -12.44
N PRO A 70 8.89 6.24 -13.74
CA PRO A 70 7.68 5.55 -14.18
C PRO A 70 7.66 4.09 -13.67
N PHE A 71 6.55 3.65 -13.10
CA PHE A 71 6.39 2.30 -12.56
C PHE A 71 5.14 1.61 -13.12
N ASN A 72 5.19 0.29 -13.21
CA ASN A 72 4.06 -0.54 -13.57
C ASN A 72 3.28 -0.92 -12.30
N THR A 73 2.01 -0.54 -12.22
CA THR A 73 1.17 -0.89 -11.06
C THR A 73 0.85 -2.38 -10.97
N GLN A 74 1.07 -3.15 -12.04
CA GLN A 74 0.96 -4.61 -12.02
C GLN A 74 2.20 -5.29 -11.43
N GLU A 75 3.36 -4.61 -11.49
CA GLU A 75 4.68 -5.13 -11.11
C GLU A 75 5.49 -4.04 -10.41
N LEU A 76 5.22 -3.85 -9.12
CA LEU A 76 5.93 -2.86 -8.30
C LEU A 76 7.29 -3.39 -7.85
N SER A 77 8.36 -2.63 -8.15
CA SER A 77 9.74 -2.95 -7.77
C SER A 77 10.09 -2.45 -6.36
N TRP A 78 9.49 -3.06 -5.35
CA TRP A 78 9.79 -2.78 -3.94
C TRP A 78 11.24 -3.12 -3.60
N GLN A 79 11.90 -2.20 -2.89
CA GLN A 79 13.27 -2.35 -2.41
C GLN A 79 13.25 -2.74 -0.93
N ASP A 80 13.79 -3.91 -0.60
CA ASP A 80 13.81 -4.44 0.77
C ASP A 80 15.01 -3.91 1.56
N LEU A 81 14.71 -3.28 2.70
CA LEU A 81 15.64 -2.73 3.67
C LEU A 81 15.55 -3.43 5.03
N SER A 82 14.85 -4.56 5.14
CA SER A 82 14.61 -5.28 6.41
C SER A 82 15.88 -5.81 7.09
N ASN A 83 17.02 -5.77 6.39
CA ASN A 83 18.34 -6.06 6.95
C ASN A 83 18.85 -4.96 7.90
N ILE A 84 18.28 -3.75 7.85
CA ILE A 84 18.63 -2.65 8.74
C ILE A 84 18.01 -2.89 10.12
N ASN A 85 18.82 -3.33 11.09
CA ASN A 85 18.36 -3.64 12.45
C ASN A 85 18.41 -2.43 13.40
N MET A 86 18.32 -1.20 12.89
CA MET A 86 18.40 0.02 13.72
C MET A 86 17.12 0.28 14.51
N VAL A 87 15.96 -0.17 14.01
CA VAL A 87 14.65 0.04 14.64
C VAL A 87 14.09 -1.31 15.09
N PRO A 88 13.68 -1.46 16.36
CA PRO A 88 13.04 -2.69 16.83
C PRO A 88 11.67 -2.91 16.16
N PRO A 89 11.14 -4.14 16.21
CA PRO A 89 9.77 -4.40 15.77
C PRO A 89 8.77 -3.47 16.45
N HIS A 90 7.90 -2.83 15.68
CA HIS A 90 6.88 -1.91 16.17
C HIS A 90 5.71 -1.85 15.20
N ASP A 91 4.59 -1.34 15.68
CA ASP A 91 3.38 -1.10 14.90
C ASP A 91 2.66 0.14 15.44
N SER A 92 1.66 0.62 14.68
CA SER A 92 0.81 1.75 15.08
C SER A 92 1.56 3.08 15.28
N ALA A 93 2.77 3.21 14.73
CA ALA A 93 3.52 4.45 14.75
C ALA A 93 3.01 5.42 13.68
N THR A 94 2.94 6.70 14.04
CA THR A 94 2.56 7.78 13.12
C THR A 94 3.81 8.51 12.63
N SER A 95 3.80 8.89 11.36
CA SER A 95 4.82 9.80 10.82
C SER A 95 4.39 11.23 11.10
N VAL A 96 5.26 12.01 11.74
CA VAL A 96 5.10 13.46 11.86
C VAL A 96 6.09 14.15 10.94
N LYS A 97 5.63 15.18 10.24
CA LYS A 97 6.56 16.10 9.55
C LYS A 97 7.24 16.94 10.64
N GLY A 98 8.57 16.84 10.72
CA GLY A 98 9.39 17.76 11.52
C GLY A 98 9.41 19.16 10.94
#